data_AF-A0A6B9TBD4-F1
#
_entry.id   AF-A0A6B9TBD4-F1
#
_cell.length_a   1.000
_cell.length_b   1.000
_cell.length_c   1.000
_cell.angle_alpha   90.00
_cell.angle_beta   90.00
_cell.angle_gamma   90.00
#
_symmetry.space_group_name_H-M   'P 1'
#
loop_
_entity.id
_entity.type
_entity.pdbx_description
1 polymer ?
#
loop_
_entity_poly.entity_id
_entity_poly.type
_entity_poly.pdbx_seq_one_letter_code
_entity_poly.pdbx_strand_id
1 'polypeptide(L)' 'MKRLRDKIDAERMRPPSALAVITALGYAYTRPDGVHVIPIGCLRD' A
#
# COMPACT_ATOMS: atom_id res chain seq x y z
N MET A 1 7.36 -1.49 11.93
CA MET A 1 7.47 -0.68 10.69
C MET A 1 6.08 -0.17 10.28
N LYS A 2 5.68 1.07 10.62
CA LYS A 2 4.49 1.76 10.06
C LYS A 2 4.72 3.26 9.81
N ARG A 3 5.99 3.70 9.70
CA ARG A 3 6.39 5.12 9.70
C ARG A 3 5.90 5.95 8.52
N LEU A 4 5.49 5.32 7.41
CA LEU A 4 5.04 6.06 6.22
C LEU A 4 3.64 6.64 6.42
N ARG A 5 2.72 5.85 7.01
CA ARG A 5 1.36 6.29 7.29
C ARG A 5 1.35 7.51 8.20
N ASP A 6 2.21 7.50 9.20
CA ASP A 6 2.26 8.56 10.22
C ASP A 6 2.93 9.86 9.69
N LYS A 7 3.52 9.82 8.48
CA LYS A 7 4.06 11.00 7.77
C LYS A 7 3.05 11.65 6.83
N ILE A 8 1.89 11.04 6.63
CA ILE A 8 0.86 11.60 5.75
C ILE A 8 0.09 12.66 6.55
N ASP A 9 0.14 13.89 6.06
CA ASP A 9 -0.71 14.98 6.51
C ASP A 9 -2.15 14.72 6.02
N ALA A 10 -2.98 14.26 6.95
CA ALA A 10 -4.37 13.88 6.70
C ALA A 10 -5.34 15.07 6.56
N GLU A 11 -4.89 16.30 6.87
CA GLU A 11 -5.70 17.51 6.65
C GLU A 11 -5.62 17.97 5.20
N ARG A 12 -4.42 17.87 4.59
CA ARG A 12 -4.23 18.19 3.17
C ARG A 12 -4.56 17.03 2.24
N MET A 13 -4.29 15.80 2.67
CA MET A 13 -4.59 14.59 1.90
C MET A 13 -5.66 13.80 2.64
N ARG A 14 -6.69 13.31 1.94
CA ARG A 14 -7.67 12.39 2.56
C ARG A 14 -6.94 11.23 3.26
N PRO A 15 -7.48 10.69 4.36
CA PRO A 15 -6.85 9.58 5.05
C PRO A 15 -6.57 8.43 4.06
N PRO A 16 -5.36 7.85 4.08
CA PRO A 16 -4.97 6.84 3.10
C PRO A 16 -5.90 5.63 3.16
N SER A 17 -6.50 5.27 2.03
CA SER A 17 -7.50 4.20 1.96
C SER A 17 -6.92 2.80 2.23
N ALA A 18 -5.63 2.60 1.95
CA ALA A 18 -4.90 1.39 2.30
C ALA A 18 -3.37 1.63 2.25
N LEU A 19 -2.59 0.72 2.84
CA LEU A 19 -1.13 0.69 2.70
C LEU A 19 -0.74 -0.42 1.72
N ALA A 20 0.01 -0.08 0.68
CA ALA A 20 0.45 -1.02 -0.34
C ALA A 20 1.97 -1.02 -0.54
N VAL A 21 2.51 -2.18 -0.91
CA VAL A 21 3.90 -2.38 -1.35
C VAL A 21 3.85 -2.94 -2.77
N ILE A 22 4.46 -2.21 -3.71
CA ILE A 22 4.54 -2.66 -5.11
C ILE A 22 5.79 -3.51 -5.30
N THR A 23 5.63 -4.70 -5.89
CA THR A 23 6.73 -5.63 -6.16
C THR A 23 6.90 -5.88 -7.66
N ALA A 24 8.10 -6.28 -8.10
CA ALA A 24 8.35 -6.57 -9.51
C ALA A 24 7.63 -7.84 -9.99
N LEU A 25 7.59 -8.87 -9.15
CA LEU A 25 7.00 -10.19 -9.42
C LEU A 25 6.28 -10.73 -8.17
N GLY A 26 5.49 -11.78 -8.34
CA GLY A 26 4.79 -12.50 -7.27
C GLY A 26 3.27 -12.51 -7.45
N TYR A 27 2.56 -12.92 -6.40
CA TYR A 27 1.10 -12.88 -6.33
C TYR A 27 0.63 -11.71 -5.48
N ALA A 28 -0.55 -11.18 -5.79
CA ALA A 28 -1.19 -10.18 -4.94
C ALA A 28 -1.77 -10.86 -3.69
N TYR A 29 -1.48 -10.29 -2.51
CA TYR A 29 -2.08 -10.76 -1.26
C TYR A 29 -2.08 -9.66 -0.19
N THR A 30 -2.96 -9.81 0.79
CA THR A 30 -3.00 -8.95 1.98
C THR A 30 -2.32 -9.66 3.13
N ARG A 31 -1.31 -9.02 3.70
CA ARG A 31 -0.62 -9.53 4.90
C ARG A 31 -1.52 -9.36 6.13
N PRO A 32 -1.32 -10.16 7.20
CA PRO A 32 -2.09 -10.04 8.44
C PRO A 32 -2.02 -8.65 9.11
N ASP A 33 -1.01 -7.84 8.80
CA ASP A 33 -0.84 -6.46 9.29
C ASP A 33 -1.64 -5.41 8.49
N GLY A 34 -2.43 -5.84 7.50
CA GLY A 34 -3.29 -5.00 6.68
C GLY A 34 -2.60 -4.35 5.47
N VAL A 35 -1.36 -4.75 5.15
CA VAL A 35 -0.62 -4.24 3.99
C VAL A 35 -0.91 -5.08 2.76
N HIS A 36 -1.26 -4.43 1.65
CA HIS A 36 -1.41 -5.08 0.35
C HIS A 36 -0.05 -5.20 -0.33
N VAL A 37 0.33 -6.41 -0.71
CA VAL A 37 1.49 -6.64 -1.56
C VAL A 37 0.96 -6.84 -2.97
N ILE A 38 1.35 -5.97 -3.90
CA ILE A 38 0.78 -5.90 -5.24
C ILE A 38 1.91 -5.95 -6.27
N PRO A 39 1.99 -6.99 -7.10
CA PRO A 39 2.90 -7.01 -8.24
C PRO A 39 2.58 -5.89 -9.23
N ILE A 40 3.59 -5.29 -9.84
CA ILE A 40 3.40 -4.17 -10.79
C ILE A 40 2.50 -4.54 -11.98
N GLY A 41 2.46 -5.82 -12.36
CA GLY A 41 1.56 -6.33 -13.40
C GLY A 41 0.07 -6.22 -13.07
N CYS A 42 -0.30 -6.05 -11.78
CA CYS A 42 -1.68 -5.87 -11.34
C CYS A 42 -2.17 -4.41 -11.39
N LEU A 43 -1.30 -3.44 -11.71
CA LEU A 43 -1.63 -2.00 -11.80
C LEU A 43 -1.84 -1.53 -13.25
N ARG A 44 -2.14 -2.47 -14.16
CA ARG A 44 -2.45 -2.15 -15.53
C ARG A 44 -3.93 -1.76 -15.63
N ASP A 45 -4.18 -0.62 -16.29
CA ASP A 45 -5.41 0.20 -16.33
C ASP A 45 -5.62 1.14 -15.14
#